data_AF-A0A822HH08-F1
#
_entry.id   AF-A0A822HH08-F1
#
_cell.length_a   1.000
_cell.length_b   1.000
_cell.length_c   1.000
_cell.angle_alpha   90.00
_cell.angle_beta   90.00
_cell.angle_gamma   90.00
#
_symmetry.space_group_name_H-M   'P 1'
#
loop_
_entity.id
_entity.type
_entity.pdbx_description
1 polymer ?
#
loop_
_entity_poly.entity_id
_entity_poly.type
_entity_poly.pdbx_seq_one_letter_code
_entity_poly.pdbx_strand_id
1 'polypeptide(L)' 'QEKYDQAIDFYQRSLAIREKFDPFGYAGIAAVLRNIGLALHEQEKYDKALNFYQRALAVQENFDAINHVGIV' A
#
# COMPACT_ATOMS: atom_id res chain seq x y z
N GLN A 1 -14.99 12.66 -7.33
CA GLN A 1 -14.25 11.68 -8.15
C GLN A 1 -12.87 12.20 -8.53
N GLU A 2 -12.74 13.35 -9.20
CA GLU A 2 -11.43 13.90 -9.64
C GLU A 2 -10.35 14.02 -8.53
N LYS A 3 -10.72 14.49 -7.32
CA LYS A 3 -9.79 14.58 -6.19
C LYS A 3 -9.22 13.23 -5.76
N TYR A 4 -10.00 12.16 -5.90
CA TYR A 4 -9.56 10.81 -5.56
C TYR A 4 -8.62 10.25 -6.63
N ASP A 5 -8.85 10.56 -7.91
CA ASP A 5 -7.94 10.15 -8.99
C ASP A 5 -6.57 10.85 -8.85
N GLN A 6 -6.57 12.14 -8.50
CA GLN A 6 -5.33 12.85 -8.18
C GLN A 6 -4.63 12.26 -6.95
N ALA A 7 -5.37 11.93 -5.88
CA ALA A 7 -4.80 11.29 -4.70
C ALA A 7 -4.16 9.93 -5.05
N ILE A 8 -4.82 9.13 -5.88
CA ILE A 8 -4.30 7.84 -6.35
C ILE A 8 -2.99 8.03 -7.13
N ASP A 9 -2.90 9.02 -8.03
CA ASP A 9 -1.64 9.32 -8.75
C ASP A 9 -0.49 9.65 -7.78
N PHE A 10 -0.72 10.55 -6.83
CA PHE A 10 0.29 10.91 -5.84
C PHE A 10 0.70 9.72 -4.97
N TYR A 11 -0.25 8.87 -4.56
CA TYR A 11 0.07 7.67 -3.81
C TYR A 11 0.84 6.65 -4.64
N GLN A 12 0.54 6.47 -5.93
CA GLN A 12 1.30 5.57 -6.81
C GLN A 12 2.75 6.04 -6.99
N ARG A 13 2.98 7.36 -7.14
CA ARG A 13 4.32 7.93 -7.18
C ARG A 13 5.07 7.74 -5.86
N SER A 14 4.39 7.94 -4.73
CA SER A 14 4.95 7.69 -3.40
C SER A 14 5.33 6.22 -3.19
N LEU A 15 4.46 5.30 -3.64
CA LEU A 15 4.71 3.87 -3.58
C LEU A 15 5.99 3.49 -4.35
N ALA A 16 6.12 3.97 -5.60
CA ALA A 16 7.30 3.69 -6.42
C ALA A 16 8.60 4.23 -5.80
N ILE A 17 8.56 5.39 -5.15
CA ILE A 17 9.73 5.95 -4.44
C ILE A 17 10.07 5.08 -3.23
N ARG A 18 9.08 4.68 -2.42
CA ARG A 18 9.30 3.84 -1.24
C ARG A 18 9.84 2.46 -1.62
N GLU A 19 9.25 1.81 -2.60
CA GLU A 19 9.72 0.50 -3.09
C GLU A 19 11.17 0.58 -3.61
N LYS A 20 11.59 1.73 -4.17
CA LYS A 20 12.94 1.91 -4.68
C LYS A 20 13.99 2.29 -3.62
N PHE A 21 13.64 3.15 -2.67
CA PHE A 21 14.61 3.78 -1.76
C PHE A 21 14.48 3.35 -0.30
N ASP A 22 13.34 2.74 0.06
CA ASP A 22 13.07 2.24 1.41
C ASP A 22 12.32 0.89 1.32
N PRO A 23 12.94 -0.15 0.72
CA PRO A 23 12.28 -1.45 0.55
C PRO A 23 12.01 -2.16 1.88
N PHE A 24 12.71 -1.77 2.95
CA PHE A 24 12.48 -2.24 4.32
C PHE A 24 11.47 -1.38 5.09
N GLY A 25 10.97 -0.31 4.48
CA GLY A 25 9.91 0.56 4.98
C GLY A 25 8.53 -0.08 4.87
N TYR A 26 8.38 -1.34 5.25
CA TYR A 26 7.18 -2.16 5.06
C TYR A 26 5.92 -1.48 5.60
N ALA A 27 6.00 -0.84 6.77
CA ALA A 27 4.89 -0.07 7.35
C ALA A 27 4.46 1.11 6.46
N GLY A 28 5.42 1.79 5.84
CA GLY A 28 5.16 2.90 4.91
C GLY A 28 4.56 2.42 3.60
N ILE A 29 5.07 1.32 3.04
CA ILE A 29 4.54 0.69 1.83
C ILE A 29 3.09 0.22 2.05
N ALA A 30 2.84 -0.50 3.15
CA ALA A 30 1.50 -0.96 3.51
C ALA A 30 0.51 0.20 3.73
N ALA A 31 0.94 1.28 4.38
CA ALA A 31 0.11 2.46 4.57
C ALA A 31 -0.28 3.13 3.24
N VAL A 32 0.66 3.25 2.30
CA VAL A 32 0.37 3.82 0.97
C VAL A 32 -0.60 2.93 0.18
N LEU A 33 -0.37 1.62 0.18
CA LEU A 33 -1.28 0.66 -0.46
C LEU A 33 -2.70 0.74 0.10
N ARG A 34 -2.84 0.82 1.43
CA ARG A 34 -4.14 0.99 2.10
C ARG A 34 -4.82 2.30 1.70
N ASN A 35 -4.08 3.40 1.60
CA ASN A 35 -4.65 4.69 1.21
C ASN A 35 -5.12 4.70 -0.25
N ILE A 36 -4.44 3.99 -1.16
CA ILE A 36 -4.92 3.77 -2.54
C ILE A 36 -6.21 2.95 -2.51
N GLY A 37 -6.25 1.87 -1.72
CA GLY A 37 -7.45 1.06 -1.53
C GLY A 37 -8.64 1.89 -1.03
N LEU A 38 -8.41 2.76 -0.05
CA LEU A 38 -9.44 3.67 0.49
C LEU A 38 -9.93 4.64 -0.58
N ALA A 39 -9.04 5.31 -1.32
CA ALA A 39 -9.44 6.23 -2.38
C ALA A 39 -10.27 5.54 -3.48
N LEU A 40 -9.94 4.28 -3.81
CA LEU A 40 -10.72 3.47 -4.76
C LEU A 40 -12.07 3.03 -4.19
N HIS A 41 -12.14 2.71 -2.90
CA HIS A 41 -13.38 2.40 -2.21
C HIS A 41 -14.34 3.60 -2.20
N GLU A 42 -13.83 4.80 -1.94
CA GLU A 42 -14.60 6.07 -2.02
C GLU A 42 -15.06 6.41 -3.45
N GLN A 43 -14.48 5.76 -4.46
CA GLN A 43 -14.94 5.83 -5.85
C GLN A 43 -15.83 4.65 -6.25
N GLU A 44 -16.25 3.81 -5.30
CA GLU A 44 -17.04 2.59 -5.53
C GLU A 44 -16.33 1.54 -6.40
N LYS A 45 -15.00 1.65 -6.57
CA LYS A 45 -14.16 0.70 -7.33
C LYS A 45 -13.70 -0.44 -6.42
N TYR A 46 -14.65 -1.18 -5.86
CA TYR A 46 -14.41 -2.16 -4.79
C TYR A 46 -13.42 -3.27 -5.15
N ASP A 47 -13.49 -3.83 -6.35
CA ASP A 47 -12.56 -4.90 -6.77
C ASP A 47 -11.10 -4.41 -6.80
N LYS A 48 -10.89 -3.17 -7.27
CA LYS A 48 -9.56 -2.56 -7.27
C LYS A 48 -9.13 -2.25 -5.84
N ALA A 49 -10.02 -1.71 -5.02
CA ALA A 49 -9.74 -1.42 -3.61
C ALA A 49 -9.32 -2.68 -2.85
N LEU A 50 -10.04 -3.79 -3.02
CA LEU A 50 -9.73 -5.08 -2.41
C LEU A 50 -8.33 -5.57 -2.79
N ASN A 51 -7.94 -5.45 -4.07
CA ASN A 51 -6.59 -5.83 -4.50
C ASN A 51 -5.50 -5.03 -3.77
N PHE A 52 -5.68 -3.73 -3.59
CA PHE A 52 -4.73 -2.89 -2.85
C PHE A 52 -4.70 -3.21 -1.35
N TYR A 53 -5.84 -3.52 -0.74
CA TYR A 53 -5.90 -3.98 0.65
C TYR A 53 -5.21 -5.33 0.85
N GLN A 54 -5.39 -6.28 -0.06
CA GLN A 54 -4.70 -7.57 -0.02
C GLN A 54 -3.18 -7.40 -0.15
N ARG A 55 -2.72 -6.51 -1.03
CA ARG A 55 -1.29 -6.18 -1.13
C ARG A 55 -0.76 -5.55 0.16
N ALA A 56 -1.52 -4.65 0.78
CA ALA A 56 -1.13 -4.02 2.05
C ALA A 56 -0.99 -5.07 3.17
N LEU A 57 -1.94 -6.01 3.24
CA LEU A 57 -1.91 -7.12 4.20
C LEU A 57 -0.68 -8.02 3.98
N ALA A 58 -0.42 -8.44 2.73
CA ALA A 58 0.72 -9.28 2.41
C ALA A 58 2.07 -8.63 2.78
N VAL A 59 2.19 -7.30 2.64
CA VAL A 59 3.39 -6.57 3.07
C VAL A 59 3.57 -6.60 4.59
N GLN A 60 2.48 -6.48 5.35
CA GLN A 60 2.51 -6.56 6.82
C GLN A 60 2.82 -7.98 7.30
N GLU A 61 2.17 -8.99 6.71
CA GLU A 61 2.40 -10.40 7.05
C GLU A 61 3.85 -10.83 6.75
N ASN A 62 4.40 -10.40 5.61
CA ASN A 62 5.81 -10.68 5.29
C ASN A 62 6.76 -10.01 6.29
N PHE A 63 6.46 -8.79 6.75
CA PHE A 63 7.27 -8.11 7.76
C PHE A 63 7.20 -8.83 9.11
N ASP A 64 6.00 -9.21 9.54
CA ASP A 64 5.81 -9.95 10.80
C ASP A 64 6.49 -11.31 10.75
N ALA A 65 6.45 -12.00 9.61
CA ALA A 65 7.22 -13.23 9.40
C ALA A 65 8.74 -12.99 9.50
N ILE A 66 9.28 -11.95 8.85
CA ILE A 66 10.71 -11.62 8.93
C ILE A 66 11.15 -11.27 10.36
N ASN A 67 10.35 -10.49 11.08
CA ASN A 67 10.62 -10.13 12.48
C ASN A 67 10.53 -11.32 13.43
N HIS A 68 9.50 -12.17 13.27
CA HIS A 68 9.29 -13.31 14.16
C HIS A 68 10.37 -14.40 13.95
N VAL A 69 10.97 -14.50 12.76
CA VAL A 69 12.05 -15.46 12.48
C VAL A 69 13.42 -14.91 12.93
N GLY A 70 13.51 -13.65 13.38
CA GLY A 70 14.73 -13.08 13.94
C GLY A 70 15.89 -12.96 12.93
N ILE A 71 15.59 -12.78 11.64
CA ILE A 71 16.60 -12.58 10.58
C ILE A 71 16.84 -11.08 10.35
N VAL A 72 17.12 -10.35 11.43
CA VAL A 72 17.62 -8.97 11.40
C VAL A 72 18.86 -8.86 12.26
#